data_AF-A0A4R4LN16-F1
#
_entry.id   AF-A0A4R4LN16-F1
#
_cell.length_a   1.000
_cell.length_b   1.000
_cell.length_c   1.000
_cell.angle_alpha   90.00
_cell.angle_beta   90.00
_cell.angle_gamma   90.00
#
_symmetry.space_group_name_H-M   'P 1'
#
loop_
_entity.id
_entity.type
_entity.pdbx_description
1 polymer ?
#
loop_
_entity_poly.entity_id
_entity_poly.type
_entity_poly.pdbx_seq_one_letter_code
_entity_poly.pdbx_strand_id
1 'polypeptide(L)'
;MLAMFVAFVLSGATPARAGDNTFVEVTPNTAQAGTRVNIRASCDTANNQQATVQSDAFGRVVLRPDNGFLTGAVTIPRNREAGDYPVDLRCANGQTASTVLTVLNMTQPTKGPATGGGGTADDRGAGSLLLVGALVAVAVVAGLGVLGGGRRRAGTGS
;
A
#
# COMPACT_ATOMS: atom_id res chain seq x y z
N MET A 1 51.25 -16.71 -11.90
CA MET A 1 49.79 -16.92 -11.86
C MET A 1 49.25 -15.96 -10.81
N LEU A 2 48.59 -14.88 -11.23
CA LEU A 2 48.23 -13.72 -10.41
C LEU A 2 46.96 -14.05 -9.60
N ALA A 3 47.06 -14.14 -8.27
CA ALA A 3 45.89 -14.36 -7.42
C ALA A 3 45.22 -13.02 -7.12
N MET A 4 44.12 -12.71 -7.83
CA MET A 4 43.22 -11.62 -7.48
C MET A 4 42.33 -12.06 -6.31
N PHE A 5 42.57 -11.49 -5.13
CA PHE A 5 41.64 -11.56 -4.01
C PHE A 5 40.66 -10.39 -4.12
N VAL A 6 39.45 -10.65 -4.63
CA VAL A 6 38.34 -9.69 -4.57
C VAL A 6 37.68 -9.85 -3.20
N ALA A 7 38.01 -8.95 -2.28
CA ALA A 7 37.30 -8.81 -1.01
C ALA A 7 35.96 -8.11 -1.29
N PHE A 8 34.89 -8.89 -1.43
CA PHE A 8 33.53 -8.38 -1.48
C PHE A 8 33.13 -7.94 -0.06
N VAL A 9 33.28 -6.65 0.23
CA VAL A 9 32.79 -6.04 1.46
C VAL A 9 31.27 -6.00 1.37
N LEU A 10 30.60 -6.98 1.99
CA LEU A 10 29.17 -6.87 2.29
C LEU A 10 29.02 -5.73 3.31
N SER A 11 28.71 -4.53 2.81
CA SER A 11 28.13 -3.45 3.60
C SER A 11 26.86 -3.98 4.25
N GLY A 12 26.97 -4.31 5.54
CA GLY A 12 25.85 -4.77 6.34
C GLY A 12 24.76 -3.71 6.36
N ALA A 13 23.63 -4.01 5.70
CA ALA A 13 22.38 -3.36 6.05
C ALA A 13 22.08 -3.74 7.51
N THR A 14 22.21 -2.78 8.41
CA THR A 14 21.80 -2.97 9.80
C THR A 14 20.33 -3.40 9.81
N PRO A 15 19.97 -4.47 10.54
CA PRO A 15 18.56 -4.83 10.66
C PRO A 15 17.82 -3.64 11.25
N ALA A 16 16.80 -3.15 10.56
CA ALA A 16 15.83 -2.21 11.11
C ALA A 16 15.06 -2.96 12.20
N ARG A 17 15.62 -2.98 13.41
CA ARG A 17 14.98 -3.50 14.62
C ARG A 17 13.96 -2.44 15.04
N ALA A 18 12.82 -2.39 14.35
CA ALA A 18 11.62 -1.86 14.97
C ALA A 18 11.35 -2.78 16.17
N GLY A 19 11.71 -2.36 17.38
CA GLY A 19 11.11 -2.96 18.58
C GLY A 19 9.59 -2.90 18.38
N ASP A 20 8.85 -3.88 18.87
CA ASP A 20 7.44 -4.09 18.50
C ASP A 20 6.54 -2.82 18.60
N ASN A 21 6.99 -1.78 19.30
CA ASN A 21 6.33 -0.48 19.44
C ASN A 21 7.24 0.75 19.18
N THR A 22 8.40 0.59 18.53
CA THR A 22 9.31 1.69 18.15
C THR A 22 9.12 2.10 16.69
N PHE A 23 8.67 3.32 16.44
CA PHE A 23 8.47 3.83 15.08
C PHE A 23 8.72 5.33 15.01
N VAL A 24 8.95 5.81 13.79
CA VAL A 24 8.99 7.24 13.46
C VAL A 24 8.14 7.49 12.22
N GLU A 25 7.26 8.46 12.31
CA GLU A 25 6.35 8.90 11.26
C GLU A 25 6.55 10.39 11.02
N VAL A 26 6.64 10.77 9.76
CA VAL A 26 6.76 12.18 9.34
C VAL A 26 5.53 12.51 8.50
N THR A 27 4.79 13.53 8.93
CA THR A 27 3.55 13.96 8.28
C THR A 27 3.69 15.43 7.82
N PRO A 28 3.61 15.70 6.51
CA PRO A 28 3.57 14.74 5.40
C PRO A 28 4.93 14.07 5.13
N ASN A 29 4.92 12.85 4.57
CA ASN A 29 6.14 12.13 4.15
C ASN A 29 6.71 12.64 2.82
N THR A 30 5.93 13.45 2.11
CA THR A 30 6.29 14.16 0.89
C THR A 30 6.02 15.65 1.08
N ALA A 31 7.07 16.47 1.07
CA ALA A 31 6.97 17.89 1.43
C ALA A 31 7.86 18.76 0.55
N GLN A 32 7.50 20.02 0.35
CA GLN A 32 8.37 20.97 -0.34
C GLN A 32 9.40 21.58 0.60
N ALA A 33 10.53 22.01 0.07
CA ALA A 33 11.47 22.88 0.78
C ALA A 33 10.73 24.12 1.32
N GLY A 34 10.97 24.48 2.59
CA GLY A 34 10.24 25.55 3.28
C GLY A 34 8.95 25.11 3.99
N THR A 35 8.50 23.86 3.82
CA THR A 35 7.30 23.33 4.48
C THR A 35 7.61 22.89 5.91
N ARG A 36 6.65 23.08 6.83
CA ARG A 36 6.69 22.52 8.18
C ARG A 36 6.18 21.09 8.15
N VAL A 37 6.98 20.15 8.64
CA VAL A 37 6.60 18.75 8.84
C VAL A 37 6.45 18.46 10.32
N ASN A 38 5.47 17.63 10.65
CA ASN A 38 5.27 17.12 12.00
C ASN A 38 5.88 15.73 12.08
N ILE A 39 6.51 15.43 13.21
CA ILE A 39 7.19 14.18 13.47
C ILE A 39 6.50 13.56 14.67
N ARG A 40 6.00 12.34 14.51
CA ARG A 40 5.45 11.51 15.59
C ARG A 40 6.29 10.25 15.70
N ALA A 41 6.75 9.95 16.90
CA ALA A 41 7.57 8.78 17.17
C ALA A 41 7.07 8.04 18.42
N SER A 42 7.46 6.78 18.51
CA SER A 42 7.33 5.96 19.71
C SER A 42 8.65 5.24 19.92
N CYS A 43 9.07 5.15 21.17
CA CYS A 43 10.24 4.49 21.71
C CYS A 43 9.82 3.38 22.67
N ASP A 44 8.72 2.68 22.35
CA ASP A 44 8.14 1.63 23.18
C ASP A 44 7.82 2.13 24.61
N THR A 45 8.50 1.62 25.62
CA THR A 45 8.31 1.97 27.04
C THR A 45 8.95 3.31 27.43
N ALA A 46 9.81 3.88 26.58
CA ALA A 46 10.57 5.10 26.86
C ALA A 46 9.94 6.39 26.28
N ASN A 47 8.63 6.41 26.05
CA ASN A 47 7.90 7.58 25.52
C ASN A 47 7.78 8.76 26.50
N ASN A 48 8.14 8.55 27.76
CA ASN A 48 8.22 9.58 28.79
C ASN A 48 9.55 10.34 28.78
N GLN A 49 10.52 9.91 27.98
CA GLN A 49 11.84 10.53 27.84
C GLN A 49 11.95 11.24 26.48
N GLN A 50 12.82 12.24 26.39
CA GLN A 50 13.06 12.91 25.11
C GLN A 50 13.78 11.96 24.15
N ALA A 51 13.43 12.06 22.86
CA ALA A 51 14.13 11.36 21.78
C ALA A 51 14.68 12.37 20.79
N THR A 52 15.68 11.94 20.02
CA THR A 52 16.30 12.79 19.00
C THR A 52 16.03 12.22 17.63
N VAL A 53 15.56 13.05 16.71
CA VAL A 53 15.44 12.73 15.29
C VAL A 53 16.50 13.49 14.52
N GLN A 54 17.16 12.83 13.59
CA GLN A 54 18.18 13.41 12.74
C GLN A 54 17.90 13.09 11.27
N SER A 55 18.03 14.09 10.41
CA SER A 55 17.92 13.94 8.96
C SER A 55 18.75 15.01 8.27
N ASP A 56 19.32 14.71 7.10
CA ASP A 56 20.00 15.73 6.30
C ASP A 56 19.03 16.76 5.72
N ALA A 57 17.73 16.45 5.63
CA ALA A 57 16.71 17.39 5.18
C ALA A 57 16.60 18.60 6.12
N PHE A 58 16.53 18.39 7.44
CA PHE A 58 16.19 19.43 8.41
C PHE A 58 17.16 19.51 9.62
N GLY A 59 18.16 18.64 9.69
CA GLY A 59 19.13 18.57 10.79
C GLY A 59 18.63 17.74 11.97
N ARG A 60 19.02 18.14 13.18
CA ARG A 60 18.68 17.45 14.44
C ARG A 60 17.52 18.15 15.14
N VAL A 61 16.53 17.37 15.58
CA VAL A 61 15.34 17.83 16.29
C VAL A 61 15.13 16.97 17.53
N VAL A 62 14.81 17.61 18.67
CA VAL A 62 14.45 16.90 19.90
C VAL A 62 12.94 16.78 19.98
N LEU A 63 12.45 15.55 20.10
CA LEU A 63 11.04 15.24 20.29
C LEU A 63 10.70 15.25 21.79
N ARG A 64 9.50 15.73 22.11
CA ARG A 64 9.00 15.81 23.48
C ARG A 64 7.83 14.86 23.69
N PRO A 65 7.69 14.29 24.90
CA PRO A 65 6.52 13.49 25.24
C PRO A 65 5.23 14.30 25.09
N ASP A 66 4.27 13.75 24.35
CA ASP A 66 2.92 14.28 24.15
C ASP A 66 1.93 13.10 24.06
N ASN A 67 0.99 13.03 25.01
CA ASN A 67 -0.10 12.04 25.03
C ASN A 67 0.33 10.57 24.78
N GLY A 68 1.47 10.16 25.34
CA GLY A 68 1.98 8.78 25.21
C GLY A 68 2.83 8.53 23.96
N PHE A 69 3.08 9.54 23.14
CA PHE A 69 3.99 9.52 22.00
C PHE A 69 5.05 10.61 22.13
N LEU A 70 6.03 10.60 21.24
CA LEU A 70 7.05 11.64 21.11
C LEU A 70 6.74 12.48 19.89
N THR A 71 6.52 13.78 20.09
CA THR A 71 6.15 14.68 18.99
C THR A 71 7.12 15.85 18.86
N GLY A 72 7.21 16.36 17.64
CA GLY A 72 8.00 17.53 17.30
C GLY A 72 7.61 18.06 15.94
N ALA A 73 8.01 19.30 15.66
CA ALA A 73 7.78 19.91 14.36
C ALA A 73 9.06 20.62 13.91
N VAL A 74 9.36 20.53 12.63
CA VAL A 74 10.53 21.16 12.03
C VAL A 74 10.20 21.69 10.65
N THR A 75 10.87 22.77 10.27
CA THR A 75 10.72 23.37 8.93
C THR A 75 11.91 22.96 8.08
N ILE A 76 11.62 22.40 6.90
CA ILE A 76 12.64 22.06 5.92
C ILE A 76 13.23 23.38 5.39
N PRO A 77 14.57 23.58 5.37
CA PRO A 77 15.17 24.78 4.80
C PRO A 77 14.75 24.99 3.33
N ARG A 78 14.53 26.24 2.93
CA ARG A 78 14.06 26.60 1.56
C ARG A 78 15.07 26.28 0.46
N ASN A 79 16.34 26.16 0.82
CA ASN A 79 17.45 25.83 -0.10
C ASN A 79 17.74 24.32 -0.16
N ARG A 80 16.84 23.46 0.35
CA ARG A 80 17.00 22.01 0.20
C ARG A 80 16.65 21.55 -1.20
N GLU A 81 17.50 20.68 -1.72
CA GLU A 81 17.32 20.03 -3.00
C GLU A 81 16.21 18.98 -2.92
N ALA A 82 15.65 18.63 -4.08
CA ALA A 82 14.68 17.55 -4.16
C ALA A 82 15.41 16.21 -4.01
N GLY A 83 14.82 15.29 -3.25
CA GLY A 83 15.42 13.97 -3.03
C GLY A 83 14.81 13.24 -1.84
N ASP A 84 15.24 12.00 -1.66
CA ASP A 84 14.85 11.17 -0.53
C ASP A 84 15.87 11.32 0.61
N TYR A 85 15.37 11.73 1.77
CA TYR A 85 16.18 11.96 2.95
C TYR A 85 15.80 10.96 4.04
N PRO A 86 16.76 10.13 4.51
CA PRO A 86 16.50 9.27 5.65
C PRO A 86 16.28 10.12 6.90
N VAL A 87 15.38 9.65 7.75
CA VAL A 87 15.02 10.25 9.02
C VAL A 87 15.23 9.20 10.09
N ASP A 88 16.28 9.39 10.88
CA ASP A 88 16.70 8.46 11.91
C ASP A 88 16.24 8.94 13.29
N LEU A 89 15.46 8.11 13.96
CA LEU A 89 15.07 8.28 15.36
C LEU A 89 16.08 7.57 16.26
N ARG A 90 16.52 8.27 17.31
CA ARG A 90 17.29 7.74 18.42
C ARG A 90 16.55 7.94 19.74
N CYS A 91 16.18 6.84 20.35
CA CYS A 91 15.52 6.80 21.64
C CYS A 91 16.53 6.76 22.79
N ALA A 92 16.13 7.21 23.97
CA ALA A 92 16.96 7.17 25.18
C ALA A 92 17.27 5.74 25.66
N ASN A 93 16.41 4.78 25.36
CA ASN A 93 16.60 3.35 25.65
C ASN A 93 17.53 2.62 24.65
N GLY A 94 18.13 3.34 23.69
CA GLY A 94 19.01 2.78 22.67
C GLY A 94 18.31 2.18 21.45
N GLN A 95 16.96 2.18 21.42
CA GLN A 95 16.22 1.77 20.23
C GLN A 95 16.31 2.84 19.13
N THR A 96 16.23 2.38 17.88
CA THR A 96 16.29 3.22 16.70
C THR A 96 15.24 2.79 15.70
N ALA A 97 14.61 3.77 15.05
CA ALA A 97 13.74 3.55 13.91
C ALA A 97 14.14 4.52 12.79
N SER A 98 13.87 4.15 11.55
CA SER A 98 14.14 5.01 10.40
C SER A 98 12.92 5.09 9.50
N THR A 99 12.73 6.24 8.88
CA THR A 99 11.74 6.48 7.82
C THR A 99 12.35 7.36 6.75
N VAL A 100 11.64 7.56 5.64
CA VAL A 100 12.11 8.36 4.50
C VAL A 100 11.18 9.56 4.31
N LEU A 101 11.78 10.74 4.22
CA LEU A 101 11.12 11.99 3.85
C LEU A 101 11.54 12.36 2.43
N THR A 102 10.59 12.41 1.51
CA THR A 102 10.83 12.86 0.15
C THR A 102 10.60 14.37 0.06
N VAL A 103 11.67 15.11 -0.24
CA VAL A 103 11.58 16.55 -0.52
C VAL A 103 11.30 16.74 -2.00
N LEU A 104 10.20 17.42 -2.30
CA LEU A 104 9.74 17.67 -3.65
C LEU A 104 10.17 19.07 -4.13
N ASN A 105 10.56 19.16 -5.39
CA ASN A 105 10.63 20.42 -6.12
C ASN A 105 9.36 20.58 -6.96
N MET A 106 8.34 21.24 -6.39
CA MET A 106 7.02 21.38 -7.01
C MET A 106 6.94 22.46 -8.11
N THR A 107 8.02 22.75 -8.82
CA THR A 107 7.88 23.35 -10.16
C THR A 107 7.04 22.47 -11.10
N GLN A 108 6.85 21.18 -10.75
CA GLN A 108 5.91 20.28 -11.41
C GLN A 108 4.97 19.63 -10.37
N PRO A 109 3.66 19.95 -10.35
CA PRO A 109 2.68 19.20 -9.57
C PRO A 109 2.63 17.77 -10.09
N THR A 110 2.96 16.79 -9.25
CA THR A 110 2.71 15.39 -9.58
C THR A 110 1.21 15.16 -9.51
N LYS A 111 0.63 14.96 -10.70
CA LYS A 111 -0.72 14.46 -10.92
C LYS A 111 -0.96 13.32 -9.93
N GLY A 112 -1.94 13.50 -9.04
CA GLY A 112 -2.28 12.52 -8.00
C GLY A 112 -2.49 11.12 -8.59
N PRO A 113 -2.32 10.06 -7.79
CA PRO A 113 -2.37 8.69 -8.29
C PRO A 113 -3.66 8.51 -9.09
N ALA A 114 -3.49 8.25 -10.39
CA ALA A 114 -4.57 7.79 -11.23
C ALA A 114 -4.92 6.39 -10.72
N THR A 115 -5.76 6.30 -9.70
CA THR A 115 -6.49 5.07 -9.36
C THR A 115 -7.52 4.83 -10.45
N GLY A 116 -7.06 4.63 -11.69
CA GLY A 116 -7.82 4.04 -12.78
C GLY A 116 -7.76 2.53 -12.60
N GLY A 117 -8.62 2.01 -11.72
CA GLY A 117 -8.82 0.58 -11.52
C GLY A 117 -10.25 0.22 -11.91
N GLY A 118 -10.45 -0.24 -13.15
CA GLY A 118 -11.75 -0.65 -13.67
C GLY A 118 -11.62 -1.28 -15.05
N GLY A 119 -10.68 -2.21 -15.20
CA GLY A 119 -10.50 -3.00 -16.41
C GLY A 119 -10.72 -4.48 -16.11
N THR A 120 -11.47 -5.13 -17.01
CA THR A 120 -11.58 -6.59 -17.21
C THR A 120 -12.32 -7.39 -16.13
N ALA A 121 -13.66 -7.45 -16.24
CA ALA A 121 -14.24 -8.78 -16.45
C ALA A 121 -14.19 -9.00 -17.97
N ASP A 122 -13.19 -9.74 -18.43
CA ASP A 122 -13.14 -10.28 -19.79
C ASP A 122 -14.46 -11.03 -20.00
N ASP A 123 -15.23 -10.56 -20.97
CA ASP A 123 -16.35 -11.26 -21.58
C ASP A 123 -15.86 -12.57 -22.21
N ARG A 124 -15.58 -13.57 -21.37
CA ARG A 124 -15.54 -14.99 -21.74
C ARG A 124 -16.13 -15.81 -20.61
N GLY A 125 -17.45 -16.02 -20.70
CA GLY A 125 -17.97 -17.36 -20.45
C GLY A 125 -19.06 -17.58 -19.39
N ALA A 126 -19.80 -16.57 -18.94
CA ALA A 126 -20.87 -16.82 -17.95
C ALA A 126 -22.21 -16.08 -18.18
N GLY A 127 -22.41 -15.44 -19.33
CA GLY A 127 -23.65 -14.69 -19.64
C GLY A 127 -24.68 -15.41 -20.53
N SER A 128 -24.24 -16.31 -21.42
CA SER A 128 -25.14 -16.93 -22.43
C SER A 128 -25.44 -18.42 -22.20
N LEU A 129 -24.73 -19.12 -21.30
CA LEU A 129 -25.02 -20.54 -21.02
C LEU A 129 -26.09 -20.75 -19.94
N LEU A 130 -26.33 -19.76 -19.07
CA LEU A 130 -27.44 -19.82 -18.10
C LEU A 130 -28.80 -19.46 -18.72
N LEU A 131 -28.81 -18.76 -19.86
CA LEU A 131 -30.03 -18.48 -20.64
C LEU A 131 -30.35 -19.58 -21.67
N VAL A 132 -29.39 -20.39 -22.10
CA VAL A 132 -29.64 -21.55 -22.99
C VAL A 132 -29.88 -22.84 -22.21
N GLY A 133 -29.26 -23.04 -21.03
CA GLY A 133 -29.51 -24.20 -20.18
C GLY A 133 -30.93 -24.28 -19.60
N ALA A 134 -31.56 -23.13 -19.36
CA ALA A 134 -32.92 -23.05 -18.80
C ALA A 134 -34.04 -23.30 -19.84
N LEU A 135 -33.76 -23.21 -21.14
CA LEU A 135 -34.75 -23.49 -22.20
C LEU A 135 -34.74 -24.96 -22.67
N VAL A 136 -33.63 -25.69 -22.51
CA VAL A 136 -33.59 -27.11 -22.90
C VAL A 136 -34.24 -28.02 -21.84
N ALA A 137 -34.16 -27.68 -20.55
CA ALA A 137 -34.81 -28.46 -19.49
C ALA A 137 -36.35 -28.36 -19.52
N VAL A 138 -36.92 -27.30 -20.09
CA VAL A 138 -38.39 -27.14 -20.24
C VAL A 138 -38.90 -27.78 -21.55
N ALA A 139 -38.07 -27.88 -22.59
CA ALA A 139 -38.45 -28.51 -23.85
C ALA A 139 -38.52 -30.05 -23.80
N VAL A 140 -37.76 -30.71 -22.91
CA VAL A 140 -37.78 -32.18 -22.77
C VAL A 140 -38.99 -32.68 -21.97
N VAL A 141 -39.59 -31.85 -21.10
CA VAL A 141 -40.81 -32.23 -20.35
C VAL A 141 -42.11 -31.81 -21.07
N ALA A 142 -42.06 -30.80 -21.95
CA ALA A 142 -43.23 -30.39 -22.75
C ALA A 142 -43.35 -31.13 -24.12
N GLY A 143 -42.25 -31.65 -24.68
CA GLY A 143 -42.25 -32.37 -25.97
C GLY A 143 -42.77 -33.82 -25.90
N LEU A 144 -42.71 -34.46 -24.73
CA LEU A 144 -43.23 -35.82 -24.51
C LEU A 144 -44.70 -35.86 -24.07
N GLY A 145 -45.30 -34.72 -23.70
CA GLY A 145 -46.71 -34.64 -23.29
C GLY A 145 -47.70 -34.25 -24.40
N VAL A 146 -47.22 -33.62 -25.48
CA VAL A 146 -48.10 -33.03 -26.52
C VAL A 146 -48.15 -33.88 -27.81
N LEU A 147 -47.26 -34.85 -27.98
CA LEU A 147 -47.33 -35.83 -29.09
C LEU A 147 -48.03 -37.16 -28.72
N GLY A 148 -48.44 -37.35 -27.46
CA GLY A 148 -49.06 -38.59 -26.97
C GLY A 148 -50.53 -38.50 -26.54
N GLY A 149 -51.13 -37.31 -26.48
CA GLY A 149 -52.41 -37.09 -25.79
C GLY A 149 -53.60 -36.62 -26.64
N GLY A 150 -53.45 -36.54 -27.97
CA GLY A 150 -54.40 -35.85 -28.85
C GLY A 150 -55.12 -36.77 -29.84
N ARG A 151 -56.09 -37.54 -29.35
CA ARG A 151 -57.25 -38.08 -30.10
C ARG A 151 -56.97 -39.23 -31.09
N ARG A 152 -57.12 -40.42 -30.51
CA ARG A 152 -57.79 -41.57 -31.16
C ARG A 152 -58.96 -41.09 -32.03
N ARG A 153 -58.80 -41.20 -33.35
CA ARG A 153 -59.88 -41.56 -34.27
C ARG A 153 -59.33 -42.57 -35.26
N ALA A 154 -59.28 -43.80 -34.79
CA ALA A 154 -59.53 -44.94 -35.66
C ALA A 154 -60.95 -44.78 -36.19
N GLY A 155 -61.12 -44.97 -37.50
CA GLY A 155 -62.43 -44.95 -38.12
C GLY A 155 -62.32 -45.45 -39.54
N THR A 156 -62.17 -46.76 -39.72
CA THR A 156 -62.75 -47.44 -40.89
C THR A 156 -64.17 -47.84 -40.53
N GLY A 157 -65.13 -47.20 -41.18
CA GLY A 157 -66.55 -47.52 -41.14
C GLY A 157 -67.24 -46.84 -42.31
N SER A 158 -67.25 -47.56 -43.43
CA SER A 158 -68.11 -47.53 -44.63
C SER A 158 -68.55 -46.20 -45.24
#